data_AF-A0A7S2Y320-F1
#
_entry.id   AF-A0A7S2Y320-F1
#
_cell.length_a   1.000
_cell.length_b   1.000
_cell.length_c   1.000
_cell.angle_alpha   90.00
_cell.angle_beta   90.00
_cell.angle_gamma   90.00
#
_symmetry.space_group_name_H-M   'P 1'
#
loop_
_entity.id
_entity.type
_entity.pdbx_description
1 polymer ?
#
loop_
_entity_poly.entity_id
_entity_poly.type
_entity_poly.pdbx_seq_one_letter_code
_entity_poly.pdbx_strand_id
1 'polypeptide(L)'
;SAARQEQAGFEDLVDYLKMARESIKEAELDTELIYAYAKTTRLADLEEFIAVPNVANIQEIGEQVFEEGMYEAAKLLFNNINNNAKLALCFVHLEQWREAVDAATKANSVRTWKEVNAACVKAGEFRLAGVCGLHIIVHPDHLDELILHYEKEGHPDHLIALLEQGLGLENTHRGIFTELGVVYSKYS
;
A
#
# COMPACT_ATOMS: atom_id res chain seq x y z
N SER A 1 21.74 -9.28 -19.95
CA SER A 1 23.21 -9.31 -19.69
C SER A 1 23.75 -7.98 -19.14
N ALA A 2 22.96 -6.93 -18.93
CA ALA A 2 23.35 -5.75 -18.14
C ALA A 2 22.90 -5.85 -16.67
N ALA A 3 21.65 -6.24 -16.40
CA ALA A 3 21.11 -6.39 -15.03
C ALA A 3 21.93 -7.35 -14.14
N ARG A 4 22.54 -8.39 -14.73
CA ARG A 4 23.38 -9.35 -14.00
C ARG A 4 24.77 -8.78 -13.66
N GLN A 5 25.25 -7.82 -14.44
CA GLN A 5 26.49 -7.09 -14.16
C GLN A 5 26.26 -5.99 -13.12
N GLU A 6 25.12 -5.30 -13.19
CA GLU A 6 24.69 -4.35 -12.17
C GLU A 6 24.51 -5.04 -10.82
N GLN A 7 23.81 -6.19 -10.78
CA GLN A 7 23.67 -6.99 -9.56
C GLN A 7 25.03 -7.40 -8.95
N ALA A 8 25.96 -7.88 -9.78
CA ALA A 8 27.30 -8.23 -9.30
C ALA A 8 28.04 -7.02 -8.71
N GLY A 9 27.90 -5.83 -9.31
CA GLY A 9 28.45 -4.59 -8.76
C GLY A 9 27.83 -4.18 -7.42
N PHE A 10 26.52 -4.43 -7.23
CA PHE A 10 25.86 -4.19 -5.94
C PHE A 10 26.28 -5.20 -4.86
N GLU A 11 26.61 -6.44 -5.22
CA GLU A 11 27.13 -7.41 -4.25
C GLU A 11 28.49 -6.97 -3.69
N ASP A 12 29.42 -6.56 -4.55
CA ASP A 12 30.71 -6.01 -4.14
C ASP A 12 30.54 -4.72 -3.33
N LEU A 13 29.55 -3.89 -3.70
CA LEU A 13 29.21 -2.67 -2.98
C LEU A 13 28.71 -2.95 -1.56
N VAL A 14 27.90 -3.99 -1.34
CA VAL A 14 27.43 -4.38 0.00
C VAL A 14 28.62 -4.67 0.91
N ASP A 15 29.61 -5.43 0.44
CA ASP A 15 30.79 -5.77 1.25
C ASP A 15 31.63 -4.52 1.56
N TYR A 16 31.79 -3.62 0.59
CA TYR A 16 32.48 -2.34 0.81
C TYR A 16 31.76 -1.44 1.83
N LEU A 17 30.43 -1.29 1.70
CA LEU A 17 29.63 -0.47 2.60
C LEU A 17 29.60 -1.06 4.03
N LYS A 18 29.57 -2.39 4.18
CA LYS A 18 29.70 -3.06 5.48
C LYS A 18 31.02 -2.70 6.17
N MET A 19 32.15 -2.78 5.44
CA MET A 19 33.46 -2.40 5.98
C MET A 19 33.52 -0.90 6.32
N ALA A 20 32.99 -0.04 5.45
CA ALA A 20 32.96 1.40 5.67
C ALA A 20 32.15 1.77 6.93
N ARG A 21 31.06 1.06 7.20
CA ARG A 21 30.22 1.24 8.40
C ARG A 21 30.94 0.97 9.72
N GLU A 22 31.95 0.10 9.72
CA GLU A 22 32.78 -0.15 10.91
C GLU A 22 33.61 1.08 11.28
N SER A 23 33.96 1.90 10.29
CA SER A 23 34.78 3.11 10.46
C SER A 23 33.95 4.38 10.62
N ILE A 24 32.85 4.53 9.86
CA ILE A 24 32.03 5.75 9.78
C ILE A 24 30.55 5.35 9.80
N LYS A 25 29.76 5.98 10.69
CA LYS A 25 28.30 5.78 10.76
C LYS A 25 27.60 7.04 10.31
N GLU A 26 27.13 7.03 9.07
CA GLU A 26 26.41 8.14 8.45
C GLU A 26 25.10 7.66 7.82
N ALA A 27 24.11 8.56 7.79
CA ALA A 27 22.77 8.25 7.29
C ALA A 27 22.79 7.82 5.82
N GLU A 28 23.57 8.51 4.99
CA GLU A 28 23.74 8.20 3.57
C GLU A 28 24.30 6.78 3.36
N LEU A 29 25.29 6.39 4.17
CA LEU A 29 25.90 5.06 4.09
C LEU A 29 24.89 3.96 4.46
N ASP A 30 24.19 4.10 5.58
CA ASP A 30 23.19 3.10 6.01
C ASP A 30 22.02 3.02 4.99
N THR A 31 21.66 4.15 4.35
CA THR A 31 20.60 4.23 3.34
C THR A 31 21.02 3.54 2.04
N GLU A 32 22.24 3.78 1.55
CA GLU A 32 22.79 3.09 0.38
C GLU A 32 22.98 1.58 0.62
N LEU A 33 23.34 1.18 1.84
CA LEU A 33 23.45 -0.23 2.18
C LEU A 33 22.09 -0.94 2.12
N ILE A 34 21.03 -0.29 2.62
CA ILE A 34 19.64 -0.76 2.47
C ILE A 34 19.26 -0.90 0.99
N TYR A 35 19.60 0.10 0.16
CA TYR A 35 19.34 0.06 -1.28
C TYR A 35 20.03 -1.11 -1.96
N ALA A 36 21.32 -1.33 -1.64
CA ALA A 36 22.11 -2.41 -2.21
C ALA A 36 21.55 -3.79 -1.83
N TYR A 37 21.07 -3.97 -0.59
CA TYR A 37 20.37 -5.19 -0.19
C TYR A 37 19.06 -5.41 -0.97
N ALA A 38 18.27 -4.35 -1.18
CA ALA A 38 17.06 -4.43 -1.98
C ALA A 38 17.36 -4.84 -3.43
N LYS A 39 18.38 -4.24 -4.06
CA LYS A 39 18.82 -4.54 -5.43
C LYS A 39 19.36 -5.95 -5.61
N THR A 40 20.08 -6.47 -4.62
CA THR A 40 20.63 -7.83 -4.62
C THR A 40 19.63 -8.88 -4.15
N THR A 41 18.38 -8.48 -3.86
CA THR A 41 17.32 -9.38 -3.38
C THR A 41 17.68 -10.11 -2.07
N ARG A 42 18.63 -9.58 -1.30
CA ARG A 42 19.05 -10.11 0.00
C ARG A 42 18.12 -9.65 1.12
N LEU A 43 16.87 -10.07 1.06
CA LEU A 43 15.80 -9.62 1.96
C LEU A 43 16.05 -9.99 3.43
N ALA A 44 16.71 -11.12 3.70
CA ALA A 44 17.07 -11.53 5.06
C ALA A 44 18.09 -10.58 5.69
N ASP A 45 19.16 -10.24 4.94
CA ASP A 45 20.17 -9.28 5.39
C ASP A 45 19.56 -7.89 5.60
N LEU A 46 18.64 -7.49 4.71
CA LEU A 46 17.89 -6.24 4.84
C LEU A 46 17.06 -6.21 6.12
N GLU A 47 16.28 -7.26 6.39
CA GLU A 47 15.43 -7.36 7.58
C GLU A 47 16.26 -7.35 8.87
N GLU A 48 17.36 -8.10 8.91
CA GLU A 48 18.29 -8.10 10.04
C GLU A 48 18.92 -6.71 10.25
N PHE A 49 19.30 -6.03 9.17
CA PHE A 49 19.92 -4.72 9.25
C PHE A 49 18.97 -3.65 9.81
N ILE A 50 17.73 -3.59 9.33
CA ILE A 50 16.75 -2.59 9.78
C ILE A 50 16.18 -2.90 11.18
N ALA A 51 16.28 -4.14 11.65
CA ALA A 51 15.90 -4.51 13.02
C ALA A 51 16.88 -3.97 14.08
N VAL A 52 18.13 -3.71 13.70
CA VAL A 52 19.15 -3.11 14.57
C VAL A 52 19.11 -1.59 14.45
N PRO A 53 19.41 -0.82 15.53
CA PRO A 53 19.51 0.63 15.44
C PRO A 53 20.46 1.08 14.32
N ASN A 54 19.92 1.89 13.41
CA ASN A 54 20.61 2.44 12.24
C ASN A 54 20.24 3.93 12.09
N VAL A 55 20.97 4.64 11.25
CA VAL A 55 20.75 6.08 10.97
C VAL A 55 20.17 6.33 9.58
N ALA A 56 19.67 5.29 8.91
CA ALA A 56 19.15 5.38 7.54
C ALA A 56 17.86 6.21 7.45
N ASN A 57 17.65 6.85 6.31
CA ASN A 57 16.35 7.43 5.97
C ASN A 57 15.42 6.36 5.38
N ILE A 58 14.85 5.51 6.26
CA ILE A 58 14.02 4.36 5.86
C ILE A 58 12.77 4.77 5.05
N GLN A 59 12.19 5.94 5.32
CA GLN A 59 11.02 6.43 4.59
C GLN A 59 11.36 6.74 3.13
N GLU A 60 12.42 7.52 2.91
CA GLU A 60 12.84 7.95 1.56
C GLU A 60 13.27 6.76 0.71
N ILE A 61 14.12 5.88 1.27
CA ILE A 61 14.56 4.70 0.52
C ILE A 61 13.42 3.72 0.28
N GLY A 62 12.49 3.58 1.24
CA GLY A 62 11.27 2.79 1.09
C GLY A 62 10.41 3.25 -0.10
N GLU A 63 10.26 4.55 -0.28
CA GLU A 63 9.55 5.14 -1.42
C GLU A 63 10.29 4.90 -2.74
N GLN A 64 11.61 5.09 -2.76
CA GLN A 64 12.42 4.84 -3.94
C GLN A 64 12.34 3.37 -4.38
N VAL A 65 12.54 2.41 -3.46
CA VAL A 65 12.47 0.98 -3.83
C VAL A 65 11.06 0.56 -4.25
N PHE A 66 10.03 1.22 -3.73
CA PHE A 66 8.64 1.01 -4.14
C PHE A 66 8.40 1.49 -5.58
N GLU A 67 8.88 2.68 -5.93
CA GLU A 67 8.77 3.23 -7.29
C GLU A 67 9.52 2.38 -8.32
N GLU A 68 10.63 1.77 -7.91
CA GLU A 68 11.41 0.85 -8.73
C GLU A 68 10.79 -0.57 -8.82
N GLY A 69 9.65 -0.82 -8.17
CA GLY A 69 8.91 -2.09 -8.23
C GLY A 69 9.43 -3.19 -7.30
N MET A 70 10.34 -2.88 -6.38
CA MET A 70 10.88 -3.83 -5.40
C MET A 70 9.97 -3.92 -4.16
N TYR A 71 8.72 -4.34 -4.37
CA TYR A 71 7.67 -4.29 -3.34
C TYR A 71 7.94 -5.16 -2.11
N GLU A 72 8.68 -6.26 -2.25
CA GLU A 72 9.05 -7.11 -1.10
C GLU A 72 10.02 -6.41 -0.15
N ALA A 73 11.00 -5.69 -0.68
CA ALA A 73 11.92 -4.88 0.11
C ALA A 73 11.20 -3.67 0.72
N ALA A 74 10.40 -2.95 -0.09
CA ALA A 74 9.58 -1.84 0.37
C ALA A 74 8.67 -2.22 1.55
N LYS A 75 8.06 -3.41 1.48
CA LYS A 75 7.22 -3.96 2.55
C LYS A 75 7.98 -4.08 3.87
N LEU A 76 9.20 -4.62 3.86
CA LEU A 76 10.02 -4.75 5.07
C LEU A 76 10.35 -3.38 5.67
N LEU A 77 10.71 -2.42 4.82
CA LEU A 77 11.04 -1.05 5.23
C LEU A 77 9.85 -0.33 5.85
N PHE A 78 8.69 -0.32 5.18
CA PHE A 78 7.48 0.33 5.71
C PHE A 78 6.92 -0.35 6.95
N ASN A 79 7.07 -1.67 7.07
CA ASN A 79 6.72 -2.39 8.29
C ASN A 79 7.61 -1.97 9.47
N ASN A 80 8.92 -1.80 9.26
CA ASN A 80 9.86 -1.38 10.30
C ASN A 80 9.52 0.02 10.88
N ILE A 81 9.13 0.97 10.04
CA ILE A 81 8.74 2.32 10.48
C ILE A 81 7.25 2.44 10.85
N ASN A 82 6.49 1.35 10.85
CA ASN A 82 5.05 1.33 11.09
C ASN A 82 4.22 2.23 10.13
N ASN A 83 4.70 2.45 8.91
CA ASN A 83 3.96 3.20 7.89
C ASN A 83 2.93 2.30 7.20
N ASN A 84 1.81 2.09 7.89
CA ASN A 84 0.73 1.19 7.44
C ASN A 84 0.08 1.63 6.11
N ALA A 85 0.09 2.94 5.80
CA ALA A 85 -0.49 3.45 4.55
C ALA A 85 0.31 2.98 3.32
N LYS A 86 1.63 3.17 3.34
CA LYS A 86 2.51 2.69 2.27
C LYS A 86 2.63 1.16 2.26
N LEU A 87 2.57 0.54 3.44
CA LEU A 87 2.55 -0.92 3.57
C LEU A 87 1.32 -1.54 2.88
N ALA A 88 0.14 -0.95 3.03
CA ALA A 88 -1.07 -1.39 2.34
C ALA A 88 -0.90 -1.36 0.82
N LEU A 89 -0.25 -0.32 0.28
CA LEU A 89 0.06 -0.24 -1.16
C LEU A 89 1.05 -1.32 -1.60
N CYS A 90 2.06 -1.64 -0.80
CA CYS A 90 2.97 -2.74 -1.10
C CYS A 90 2.21 -4.06 -1.20
N PHE A 91 1.29 -4.34 -0.27
CA PHE A 91 0.45 -5.53 -0.32
C PHE A 91 -0.46 -5.57 -1.54
N VAL A 92 -1.04 -4.42 -1.94
CA VAL A 92 -1.81 -4.31 -3.19
C VAL A 92 -0.97 -4.72 -4.40
N HIS A 93 0.24 -4.19 -4.52
CA HIS A 93 1.12 -4.52 -5.65
C HIS A 93 1.64 -5.97 -5.63
N LEU A 94 1.67 -6.59 -4.45
CA LEU A 94 2.00 -8.01 -4.28
C LEU A 94 0.77 -8.93 -4.40
N GLU A 95 -0.40 -8.40 -4.75
CA GLU A 95 -1.69 -9.13 -4.82
C GLU A 95 -2.09 -9.80 -3.49
N GLN A 96 -1.57 -9.29 -2.36
CA GLN A 96 -1.86 -9.75 -1.01
C GLN A 96 -3.04 -8.95 -0.43
N TRP A 97 -4.22 -9.18 -0.98
CA TRP A 97 -5.40 -8.34 -0.75
C TRP A 97 -5.86 -8.33 0.72
N ARG A 98 -5.78 -9.46 1.43
CA ARG A 98 -6.24 -9.53 2.83
C ARG A 98 -5.34 -8.68 3.73
N GLU A 99 -4.04 -8.83 3.54
CA GLU A 99 -3.00 -8.10 4.25
C GLU A 99 -3.06 -6.59 3.91
N ALA A 100 -3.41 -6.24 2.66
CA ALA A 100 -3.63 -4.86 2.27
C ALA A 100 -4.79 -4.21 3.03
N VAL A 101 -5.92 -4.91 3.16
CA VAL A 101 -7.07 -4.43 3.93
C VAL A 101 -6.72 -4.29 5.41
N ASP A 102 -6.04 -5.27 6.00
CA ASP A 102 -5.61 -5.22 7.41
C ASP A 102 -4.64 -4.06 7.67
N ALA A 103 -3.69 -3.82 6.76
CA ALA A 103 -2.77 -2.69 6.83
C ALA A 103 -3.51 -1.36 6.69
N ALA A 104 -4.49 -1.27 5.79
CA ALA A 104 -5.32 -0.07 5.66
C ALA A 104 -6.21 0.17 6.89
N THR A 105 -6.70 -0.88 7.58
CA THR A 105 -7.37 -0.75 8.89
C THR A 105 -6.45 -0.15 9.92
N LYS A 106 -5.19 -0.62 10.00
CA LYS A 106 -4.20 -0.07 10.92
C LYS A 106 -3.82 1.37 10.60
N ALA A 107 -3.78 1.73 9.31
CA ALA A 107 -3.52 3.10 8.87
C ALA A 107 -4.68 4.05 9.22
N ASN A 108 -5.91 3.54 9.21
CA ASN A 108 -7.14 4.28 9.54
C ASN A 108 -7.24 5.64 8.83
N SER A 109 -6.96 5.65 7.53
CA SER A 109 -6.98 6.85 6.69
C SER A 109 -7.89 6.61 5.49
N VAL A 110 -8.82 7.54 5.24
CA VAL A 110 -9.74 7.45 4.09
C VAL A 110 -8.97 7.42 2.77
N ARG A 111 -7.84 8.12 2.69
CA ARG A 111 -6.96 8.07 1.51
C ARG A 111 -6.48 6.64 1.23
N THR A 112 -5.94 5.97 2.24
CA THR A 112 -5.47 4.58 2.10
C THR A 112 -6.61 3.65 1.73
N TRP A 113 -7.79 3.83 2.35
CA TRP A 113 -8.95 3.02 2.02
C TRP A 113 -9.40 3.16 0.58
N LYS A 114 -9.40 4.38 0.04
CA LYS A 114 -9.72 4.64 -1.37
C LYS A 114 -8.73 3.98 -2.31
N GLU A 115 -7.43 4.08 -2.01
CA GLU A 115 -6.38 3.49 -2.85
C GLU A 115 -6.50 1.94 -2.86
N VAL A 116 -6.72 1.31 -1.70
CA VAL A 116 -6.93 -0.15 -1.60
C VAL A 116 -8.26 -0.58 -2.21
N ASN A 117 -9.36 0.15 -1.98
CA ASN A 117 -10.65 -0.14 -2.59
C ASN A 117 -10.56 -0.12 -4.11
N ALA A 118 -9.97 0.93 -4.69
CA ALA A 118 -9.84 1.07 -6.13
C ALA A 118 -9.01 -0.07 -6.75
N ALA A 119 -7.95 -0.50 -6.05
CA ALA A 119 -7.17 -1.65 -6.48
C ALA A 119 -7.95 -2.96 -6.39
N CYS A 120 -8.68 -3.19 -5.30
CA CYS A 120 -9.53 -4.37 -5.14
C CYS A 120 -10.66 -4.44 -6.19
N VAL A 121 -11.28 -3.30 -6.53
CA VAL A 121 -12.31 -3.22 -7.59
C VAL A 121 -11.71 -3.63 -8.93
N LYS A 122 -10.54 -3.09 -9.29
CA LYS A 122 -9.84 -3.44 -10.54
C LYS A 122 -9.40 -4.91 -10.60
N ALA A 123 -9.06 -5.49 -9.45
CA ALA A 123 -8.71 -6.91 -9.34
C ALA A 123 -9.93 -7.86 -9.32
N GLY A 124 -11.15 -7.33 -9.22
CA GLY A 124 -12.37 -8.12 -9.07
C GLY A 124 -12.59 -8.68 -7.65
N GLU A 125 -11.82 -8.22 -6.67
CA GLU A 125 -11.90 -8.63 -5.26
C GLU A 125 -13.00 -7.85 -4.51
N PHE A 126 -14.24 -7.96 -4.97
CA PHE A 126 -15.36 -7.12 -4.49
C PHE A 126 -15.72 -7.32 -3.03
N ARG A 127 -15.46 -8.50 -2.47
CA ARG A 127 -15.69 -8.76 -1.03
C ARG A 127 -14.78 -7.90 -0.16
N LEU A 128 -13.50 -7.81 -0.53
CA LEU A 128 -12.51 -7.00 0.19
C LEU A 128 -12.68 -5.52 -0.14
N ALA A 129 -12.98 -5.20 -1.40
CA ALA A 129 -13.35 -3.84 -1.79
C ALA A 129 -14.55 -3.33 -0.98
N GLY A 130 -15.56 -4.18 -0.73
CA GLY A 130 -16.72 -3.86 0.10
C GLY A 130 -16.33 -3.44 1.52
N VAL A 131 -15.44 -4.19 2.18
CA VAL A 131 -14.93 -3.85 3.52
C VAL A 131 -14.28 -2.46 3.52
N CYS A 132 -13.39 -2.17 2.56
CA CYS A 132 -12.80 -0.84 2.43
C CYS A 132 -13.85 0.23 2.12
N GLY A 133 -14.80 -0.09 1.25
CA GLY A 133 -15.88 0.79 0.82
C GLY A 133 -16.74 1.26 1.99
N LEU A 134 -17.06 0.37 2.94
CA LEU A 134 -17.83 0.71 4.13
C LEU A 134 -17.12 1.76 5.00
N HIS A 135 -15.78 1.72 5.06
CA HIS A 135 -14.99 2.74 5.75
C HIS A 135 -14.92 4.07 4.98
N ILE A 136 -15.22 4.10 3.68
CA ILE A 136 -15.19 5.32 2.86
C ILE A 136 -16.56 6.00 2.86
N ILE A 137 -17.64 5.25 2.61
CA ILE A 137 -18.99 5.82 2.41
C ILE A 137 -19.58 6.48 3.66
N VAL A 138 -19.04 6.19 4.85
CA VAL A 138 -19.41 6.88 6.10
C VAL A 138 -18.93 8.34 6.11
N HIS A 139 -18.03 8.71 5.21
CA HIS A 139 -17.56 10.08 5.03
C HIS A 139 -18.28 10.74 3.83
N PRO A 140 -19.19 11.72 4.07
CA PRO A 140 -19.99 12.32 3.01
C PRO A 140 -19.17 12.91 1.86
N ASP A 141 -18.02 13.53 2.17
CA ASP A 141 -17.17 14.23 1.20
C ASP A 141 -16.50 13.29 0.18
N HIS A 142 -16.56 11.97 0.43
CA HIS A 142 -15.93 10.96 -0.42
C HIS A 142 -16.92 10.02 -1.11
N LEU A 143 -18.21 10.13 -0.80
CA LEU A 143 -19.24 9.24 -1.32
C LEU A 143 -19.38 9.37 -2.85
N ASP A 144 -19.53 10.59 -3.35
CA ASP A 144 -19.73 10.86 -4.79
C ASP A 144 -18.55 10.37 -5.63
N GLU A 145 -17.33 10.53 -5.10
CA GLU A 145 -16.11 10.08 -5.77
C GLU A 145 -16.04 8.55 -5.86
N LEU A 146 -16.43 7.85 -4.79
CA LEU A 146 -16.47 6.39 -4.76
C LEU A 146 -17.53 5.84 -5.74
N ILE A 147 -18.72 6.44 -5.76
CA ILE A 147 -19.79 6.08 -6.70
C ILE A 147 -19.30 6.21 -8.14
N LEU A 148 -18.72 7.37 -8.47
CA LEU A 148 -18.19 7.62 -9.80
C LEU A 148 -17.11 6.61 -10.19
N HIS A 149 -16.29 6.17 -9.23
CA HIS A 149 -15.28 5.14 -9.49
C HIS A 149 -15.90 3.79 -9.86
N TYR A 150 -16.86 3.29 -9.08
CA TYR A 150 -17.55 2.03 -9.37
C TYR A 150 -18.36 2.08 -10.68
N GLU A 151 -19.01 3.21 -10.97
CA GLU A 151 -19.73 3.41 -12.25
C GLU A 151 -18.76 3.36 -13.44
N LYS A 152 -17.58 4.00 -13.33
CA LYS A 152 -16.57 4.01 -14.39
C LYS A 152 -15.96 2.64 -14.66
N GLU A 153 -15.73 1.86 -13.60
CA GLU A 153 -15.22 0.48 -13.72
C GLU A 153 -16.32 -0.50 -14.18
N GLY A 154 -17.58 -0.05 -14.30
CA GLY A 154 -18.68 -0.85 -14.83
C GLY A 154 -19.23 -1.88 -13.84
N HIS A 155 -19.14 -1.60 -12.53
CA HIS A 155 -19.59 -2.51 -11.47
C HIS A 155 -20.72 -1.91 -10.60
N PRO A 156 -21.87 -1.51 -11.19
CA PRO A 156 -22.97 -0.88 -10.44
C PRO A 156 -23.63 -1.83 -9.44
N ASP A 157 -23.72 -3.13 -9.72
CA ASP A 157 -24.32 -4.11 -8.80
C ASP A 157 -23.56 -4.18 -7.46
N HIS A 158 -22.23 -4.13 -7.51
CA HIS A 158 -21.38 -4.13 -6.32
C HIS A 158 -21.45 -2.80 -5.57
N LEU A 159 -21.66 -1.69 -6.28
CA LEU A 159 -21.93 -0.39 -5.66
C LEU A 159 -23.26 -0.39 -4.91
N ILE A 160 -24.33 -0.92 -5.52
CA ILE A 160 -25.64 -1.05 -4.86
C ILE A 160 -25.49 -1.88 -3.59
N ALA A 161 -24.90 -3.07 -3.70
CA ALA A 161 -24.68 -3.95 -2.55
C ALA A 161 -23.86 -3.28 -1.43
N LEU A 162 -22.87 -2.46 -1.79
CA LEU A 162 -22.07 -1.68 -0.84
C LEU A 162 -22.92 -0.62 -0.12
N LEU A 163 -23.69 0.17 -0.87
CA LEU A 163 -24.54 1.22 -0.32
C LEU A 163 -25.65 0.64 0.58
N GLU A 164 -26.24 -0.50 0.20
CA GLU A 164 -27.23 -1.22 1.02
C GLU A 164 -26.65 -1.68 2.35
N GLN A 165 -25.44 -2.26 2.34
CA GLN A 165 -24.73 -2.61 3.58
C GLN A 165 -24.42 -1.36 4.40
N GLY A 166 -24.10 -0.26 3.72
CA GLY A 166 -23.86 1.05 4.33
C GLY A 166 -25.03 1.57 5.15
N LEU A 167 -26.28 1.27 4.77
CA LEU A 167 -27.47 1.70 5.51
C LEU A 167 -27.58 1.11 6.92
N GLY A 168 -26.92 -0.02 7.17
CA GLY A 168 -26.90 -0.70 8.47
C GLY A 168 -25.84 -0.14 9.44
N LEU A 169 -25.00 0.80 9.01
CA LEU A 169 -23.92 1.34 9.83
C LEU A 169 -24.45 2.40 10.83
N GLU A 170 -23.84 2.47 12.01
CA GLU A 170 -24.20 3.48 13.03
C GLU A 170 -23.94 4.91 12.54
N ASN A 171 -22.94 5.10 11.68
CA ASN A 171 -22.52 6.40 11.12
C ASN A 171 -23.19 6.72 9.77
N THR A 172 -24.32 6.08 9.45
CA THR A 172 -25.04 6.32 8.19
C THR A 172 -25.56 7.76 8.11
N HIS A 173 -25.42 8.40 6.94
CA HIS A 173 -25.93 9.74 6.68
C HIS A 173 -26.88 9.78 5.47
N ARG A 174 -27.63 10.87 5.34
CA ARG A 174 -28.65 11.06 4.30
C ARG A 174 -28.13 10.88 2.87
N GLY A 175 -26.87 11.27 2.62
CA GLY A 175 -26.21 11.07 1.32
C GLY A 175 -26.29 9.63 0.81
N ILE A 176 -26.09 8.62 1.67
CA ILE A 176 -26.13 7.20 1.26
C ILE A 176 -27.52 6.83 0.73
N PHE A 177 -28.60 7.28 1.39
CA PHE A 177 -29.97 7.02 0.96
C PHE A 177 -30.29 7.70 -0.38
N THR A 178 -29.90 8.96 -0.54
CA THR A 178 -30.15 9.72 -1.77
C THR A 178 -29.43 9.08 -2.94
N GLU A 179 -28.14 8.80 -2.80
CA GLU A 179 -27.33 8.22 -3.86
C GLU A 179 -27.77 6.79 -4.20
N LEU A 180 -28.14 5.98 -3.20
CA LEU A 180 -28.70 4.65 -3.46
C LEU A 180 -29.98 4.73 -4.30
N GLY A 181 -30.87 5.70 -4.03
CA GLY A 181 -32.07 5.94 -4.85
C GLY A 181 -31.74 6.35 -6.30
N VAL A 182 -30.70 7.17 -6.48
CA VAL A 182 -30.21 7.57 -7.81
C VAL A 182 -29.64 6.38 -8.57
N VAL A 183 -28.78 5.58 -7.93
CA VAL A 183 -28.17 4.39 -8.54
C VAL A 183 -29.24 3.36 -8.89
N TYR A 184 -30.21 3.12 -8.00
CA TYR A 184 -31.36 2.27 -8.32
C TYR A 184 -32.14 2.75 -9.53
N SER A 185 -32.40 4.05 -9.64
CA SER A 185 -33.16 4.60 -10.77
C SER A 185 -32.41 4.50 -12.10
N LYS A 186 -31.07 4.49 -12.08
CA LYS A 186 -30.22 4.39 -13.27
C LYS A 186 -30.06 2.95 -13.78
N TYR A 187 -29.99 1.97 -12.88
CA TYR A 187 -29.61 0.60 -13.19
C TYR A 187 -30.71 -0.44 -12.92
N SER A 188 -31.93 0.00 -12.57
CA SER A 188 -33.14 -0.84 -12.50
C SER A 188 -33.75 -1.12 -13.86
#